data_AF-A0A7C4AV29-F1
#
_entry.id   AF-A0A7C4AV29-F1
#
_cell.length_a   1.000
_cell.length_b   1.000
_cell.length_c   1.000
_cell.angle_alpha   90.00
_cell.angle_beta   90.00
_cell.angle_gamma   90.00
#
_symmetry.space_group_name_H-M   'P 1'
#
loop_
_entity.id
_entity.type
_entity.pdbx_description
1 polymer ?
#
loop_
_entity_poly.entity_id
_entity_poly.type
_entity_poly.pdbx_seq_one_letter_code
_entity_poly.pdbx_strand_id
1 'polypeptide(L)'
;MRQFLCDAADDRKWNMKNKKKLIIRVPATIANFGPGFDVLGASVNLYNEFSFVADEKFAVLVKNSRQIPTDKTNPVWRSFVFAWKKFSAKPINDRWQIVIADNIPLGSGLGSSATAHLAGVVAAASFCGISDEKTILKVAVEIEGHPDNVVPAYLGGLWAAYWDKK
;
A
#
# COMPACT_ATOMS: atom_id res chain seq x y z
N MET A 1 -9.48 5.12 4.41
CA MET A 1 -9.30 3.72 4.93
C MET A 1 -10.39 2.72 4.53
N ARG A 2 -11.63 3.12 4.15
CA ARG A 2 -12.71 2.18 3.78
C ARG A 2 -12.45 1.37 2.51
N GLN A 3 -11.61 1.84 1.57
CA GLN A 3 -11.40 1.18 0.28
C GLN A 3 -10.46 -0.04 0.34
N PHE A 4 -9.65 -0.17 1.40
CA PHE A 4 -8.57 -1.15 1.46
C PHE A 4 -8.90 -2.41 2.24
N LEU A 5 -9.93 -2.40 3.08
CA LEU A 5 -10.21 -3.48 4.02
C LEU A 5 -11.20 -4.45 3.38
N CYS A 6 -10.74 -5.64 2.98
CA CYS A 6 -11.63 -6.79 2.78
C CYS A 6 -11.86 -7.46 4.13
N ASP A 7 -13.11 -7.43 4.60
CA ASP A 7 -13.56 -8.22 5.75
C ASP A 7 -13.45 -9.71 5.41
N ALA A 8 -12.78 -10.49 6.27
CA ALA A 8 -12.92 -11.94 6.25
C ALA A 8 -14.24 -12.41 6.92
N ALA A 9 -15.00 -11.50 7.54
CA ALA A 9 -16.34 -11.72 8.03
C ALA A 9 -16.97 -10.36 8.36
N ASP A 10 -18.18 -10.11 7.84
CA ASP A 10 -19.08 -9.04 8.28
C ASP A 10 -19.22 -9.09 9.81
N ASP A 11 -18.83 -8.01 10.50
CA ASP A 11 -19.68 -7.45 11.57
C ASP A 11 -19.18 -6.10 12.12
N ARG A 12 -20.18 -5.25 12.36
CA ARG A 12 -20.12 -3.84 12.76
C ARG A 12 -19.42 -3.63 14.13
N LYS A 13 -18.64 -2.55 14.21
CA LYS A 13 -17.93 -1.93 15.37
C LYS A 13 -16.50 -2.44 15.61
N TRP A 14 -15.54 -1.74 15.02
CA TRP A 14 -14.11 -2.02 15.11
C TRP A 14 -13.51 -1.63 16.48
N ASN A 15 -13.10 -2.62 17.27
CA ASN A 15 -12.32 -2.41 18.51
C ASN A 15 -10.81 -2.40 18.17
N MET A 16 -10.15 -1.24 18.27
CA MET A 16 -8.79 -0.97 17.75
C MET A 16 -7.62 -1.63 18.49
N LYS A 17 -7.84 -2.52 19.47
CA LYS A 17 -6.80 -2.86 20.46
C LYS A 17 -5.90 -4.06 20.17
N ASN A 18 -6.15 -4.92 19.17
CA ASN A 18 -5.27 -6.08 18.87
C ASN A 18 -5.44 -6.59 17.43
N LYS A 19 -4.86 -5.93 16.42
CA LYS A 19 -4.77 -6.53 15.08
C LYS A 19 -3.56 -7.45 15.02
N LYS A 20 -3.77 -8.77 14.94
CA LYS A 20 -2.71 -9.71 14.53
C LYS A 20 -2.59 -9.84 13.02
N LYS A 21 -3.68 -9.57 12.28
CA LYS A 21 -3.74 -9.73 10.82
C LYS A 21 -4.47 -8.55 10.18
N LEU A 22 -4.01 -8.15 9.00
CA LEU A 22 -4.59 -7.10 8.17
C LEU A 22 -4.57 -7.54 6.71
N ILE A 23 -5.70 -7.41 6.01
CA ILE A 23 -5.79 -7.63 4.57
C ILE A 23 -6.05 -6.28 3.90
N ILE A 24 -5.27 -5.99 2.88
CA ILE A 24 -5.28 -4.75 2.11
C ILE A 24 -5.50 -5.12 0.66
N ARG A 25 -6.51 -4.52 0.02
CA ARG A 25 -6.76 -4.66 -1.42
C ARG A 25 -6.54 -3.31 -2.10
N VAL A 26 -5.59 -3.24 -3.03
CA VAL A 26 -5.21 -1.99 -3.70
C VAL A 26 -5.55 -2.07 -5.18
N PRO A 27 -6.33 -1.12 -5.73
CA PRO A 27 -6.60 -1.09 -7.16
C PRO A 27 -5.36 -0.69 -7.95
N ALA A 28 -5.24 -1.24 -9.15
CA ALA A 28 -4.34 -0.78 -10.20
C ALA A 28 -4.71 0.64 -10.63
N THR A 29 -3.75 1.33 -11.24
CA THR A 29 -3.95 2.68 -11.74
C THR A 29 -3.37 2.87 -13.12
N ILE A 30 -4.02 3.71 -13.92
CA ILE A 30 -3.46 4.26 -15.14
C ILE A 30 -3.11 5.72 -14.88
N ALA A 31 -2.00 6.18 -15.43
CA ALA A 31 -1.53 7.55 -15.28
C ALA A 31 -0.93 8.07 -16.60
N ASN A 32 -0.32 9.27 -16.56
CA ASN A 32 0.34 9.89 -17.70
C ASN A 32 -0.58 10.09 -18.92
N PHE A 33 -1.78 10.60 -18.66
CA PHE A 33 -2.72 10.99 -19.71
C PHE A 33 -2.20 12.18 -20.51
N GLY A 34 -1.36 11.93 -21.52
CA GLY A 34 -0.85 12.95 -22.46
C GLY A 34 -0.22 14.15 -21.73
N PRO A 35 -0.80 15.36 -21.82
CA PRO A 35 -0.26 16.55 -21.16
C PRO A 35 -0.29 16.49 -19.62
N GLY A 36 -0.96 15.50 -19.01
CA GLY A 36 -1.04 15.29 -17.57
C GLY A 36 0.04 14.38 -16.99
N PHE A 37 1.25 14.38 -17.54
CA PHE A 37 2.39 13.60 -17.05
C PHE A 37 2.67 13.90 -15.57
N ASP A 38 2.84 12.85 -14.75
CA ASP A 38 3.03 12.90 -13.28
C ASP A 38 1.91 13.61 -12.48
N VAL A 39 0.77 13.93 -13.12
CA VAL A 39 -0.33 14.68 -12.48
C VAL A 39 -1.66 13.93 -12.50
N LEU A 40 -2.03 13.37 -13.65
CA LEU A 40 -3.34 12.72 -13.83
C LEU A 40 -3.21 11.22 -13.66
N GLY A 41 -4.10 10.63 -12.86
CA GLY A 41 -4.26 9.19 -12.80
C GLY A 41 -5.66 8.74 -12.37
N ALA A 42 -5.99 7.50 -12.71
CA ALA A 42 -7.27 6.89 -12.43
C ALA A 42 -7.12 5.45 -11.93
N SER A 43 -7.90 5.07 -10.92
CA SER A 43 -7.99 3.68 -10.47
C SER A 43 -8.83 2.84 -11.42
N VAL A 44 -8.44 1.59 -11.66
CA VAL A 44 -9.19 0.63 -12.46
C VAL A 44 -9.56 -0.61 -11.64
N ASN A 45 -10.56 -1.38 -12.10
CA ASN A 45 -11.10 -2.56 -11.40
C ASN A 45 -10.21 -3.81 -11.55
N LEU A 46 -8.91 -3.66 -11.30
CA LEU A 46 -7.91 -4.73 -11.20
C LEU A 46 -7.15 -4.51 -9.90
N TYR A 47 -6.83 -5.56 -9.14
CA TYR A 47 -6.36 -5.39 -7.76
C TYR A 47 -5.23 -6.33 -7.40
N ASN A 48 -4.30 -5.80 -6.61
CA ASN A 48 -3.39 -6.59 -5.81
C ASN A 48 -3.94 -6.73 -4.38
N GLU A 49 -3.71 -7.88 -3.76
CA GLU A 49 -4.08 -8.13 -2.36
C GLU A 49 -2.85 -8.43 -1.51
N PHE A 50 -2.84 -7.89 -0.30
CA PHE A 50 -1.71 -7.98 0.62
C PHE A 50 -2.22 -8.37 2.00
N SER A 51 -1.69 -9.43 2.58
CA SER A 51 -1.97 -9.84 3.97
C SER A 51 -0.74 -9.62 4.82
N PHE A 52 -0.87 -8.85 5.88
CA PHE A 52 0.16 -8.63 6.90
C PHE A 52 -0.25 -9.34 8.18
N VAL A 53 0.62 -10.18 8.73
CA VAL A 53 0.42 -10.87 10.00
C VAL A 53 1.57 -10.51 10.94
N ALA A 54 1.23 -9.89 12.07
CA ALA A 54 2.18 -9.54 13.12
C ALA A 54 2.48 -10.76 14.02
N ASP A 55 3.62 -10.70 14.71
CA ASP A 55 4.11 -11.71 15.64
C ASP A 55 4.45 -13.08 15.02
N GLU A 56 4.52 -13.17 13.69
CA GLU A 56 4.93 -14.37 12.95
C GLU A 56 6.42 -14.37 12.60
N LYS A 57 6.98 -15.52 12.21
CA LYS A 57 8.35 -15.56 11.65
C LYS A 57 8.41 -14.70 10.37
N PHE A 58 9.47 -13.91 10.21
CA PHE A 58 9.66 -13.11 9.00
C PHE A 58 9.55 -13.98 7.73
N ALA A 59 8.61 -13.64 6.86
CA ALA A 59 8.46 -14.24 5.55
C ALA A 59 7.71 -13.30 4.60
N VAL A 60 8.16 -13.21 3.36
CA VAL A 60 7.39 -12.60 2.27
C VAL A 60 7.05 -13.70 1.27
N LEU A 61 5.75 -13.97 1.12
CA LEU A 61 5.22 -15.00 0.25
C LEU A 61 4.50 -14.33 -0.93
N VAL A 62 4.87 -14.69 -2.15
CA VAL A 62 4.27 -14.12 -3.36
C VAL A 62 3.50 -15.22 -4.09
N LYS A 63 2.23 -14.93 -4.40
CA LYS A 63 1.39 -15.73 -5.29
C LYS A 63 1.37 -15.08 -6.67
N ASN A 64 1.23 -15.89 -7.71
CA ASN A 64 1.03 -15.47 -9.11
C ASN A 64 2.19 -14.70 -9.78
N SER A 65 3.29 -14.43 -9.07
CA SER A 65 4.47 -13.77 -9.62
C SER A 65 5.76 -14.36 -9.05
N ARG A 66 6.77 -14.55 -9.92
CA ARG A 66 8.11 -15.05 -9.52
C ARG A 66 9.18 -13.95 -9.53
N GLN A 67 8.83 -12.75 -9.98
CA GLN A 67 9.78 -11.65 -10.17
C GLN A 67 9.83 -10.67 -8.99
N ILE A 68 8.95 -10.84 -8.00
CA ILE A 68 8.92 -10.00 -6.80
C ILE A 68 9.85 -10.61 -5.73
N PRO A 69 10.78 -9.83 -5.15
CA PRO A 69 11.67 -10.33 -4.09
C PRO A 69 10.88 -10.88 -2.90
N THR A 70 11.35 -11.97 -2.29
CA THR A 70 10.72 -12.63 -1.12
C THR A 70 11.50 -12.42 0.18
N ASP A 71 12.48 -11.52 0.14
CA ASP A 71 13.31 -11.13 1.28
C ASP A 71 13.04 -9.67 1.70
N LYS A 72 13.91 -9.11 2.54
CA LYS A 72 13.80 -7.73 3.04
C LYS A 72 14.04 -6.65 1.97
N THR A 73 14.38 -7.02 0.74
CA THR A 73 14.45 -6.08 -0.39
C THR A 73 13.09 -5.86 -1.04
N ASN A 74 12.07 -6.65 -0.69
CA ASN A 74 10.71 -6.53 -1.20
C ASN A 74 10.13 -5.10 -1.02
N PRO A 75 9.54 -4.49 -2.06
CA PRO A 75 9.05 -3.10 -2.01
C PRO A 75 7.92 -2.89 -1.01
N VAL A 76 7.05 -3.88 -0.80
CA VAL A 76 5.98 -3.82 0.21
C VAL A 76 6.58 -3.75 1.61
N TRP A 77 7.56 -4.62 1.91
CA TRP A 77 8.27 -4.61 3.19
C TRP A 77 9.04 -3.30 3.41
N ARG A 78 9.80 -2.84 2.39
CA ARG A 78 10.55 -1.59 2.49
C ARG A 78 9.63 -0.39 2.74
N SER A 79 8.48 -0.34 2.08
CA SER A 79 7.50 0.73 2.26
C SER A 79 6.84 0.67 3.63
N PHE A 80 6.51 -0.53 4.11
CA PHE A 80 6.03 -0.75 5.47
C PHE A 80 7.03 -0.26 6.52
N VAL A 81 8.32 -0.62 6.38
CA VAL A 81 9.39 -0.17 7.28
C VAL A 81 9.59 1.35 7.22
N PHE A 82 9.58 1.93 6.03
CA PHE A 82 9.72 3.38 5.86
C PHE A 82 8.57 4.13 6.55
N ALA A 83 7.33 3.72 6.28
CA ALA A 83 6.15 4.33 6.88
C ALA A 83 6.10 4.10 8.39
N TRP A 84 6.49 2.92 8.88
CA TRP A 84 6.58 2.63 10.32
C TRP A 84 7.49 3.64 11.04
N LYS A 85 8.66 3.93 10.46
CA LYS A 85 9.60 4.93 11.02
C LYS A 85 9.01 6.35 11.06
N LYS A 86 8.11 6.69 10.14
CA LYS A 86 7.42 7.99 10.10
C LYS A 86 6.27 8.06 11.11
N PHE A 87 5.61 6.93 11.38
CA PHE A 87 4.39 6.87 12.19
C PHE A 87 4.60 6.46 13.65
N SER A 88 5.72 5.82 13.97
CA SER A 88 5.97 5.26 15.30
C SER A 88 7.38 5.58 15.79
N ALA A 89 7.47 5.92 17.09
CA ALA A 89 8.75 6.05 17.78
C ALA A 89 9.36 4.68 18.16
N LYS A 90 8.59 3.58 18.07
CA LYS A 90 9.08 2.23 18.40
C LYS A 90 9.78 1.63 17.19
N PRO A 91 10.94 0.97 17.37
CA PRO A 91 11.58 0.24 16.28
C PRO A 91 10.65 -0.86 15.77
N ILE A 92 10.67 -1.07 14.46
CA ILE A 92 10.01 -2.22 13.85
C ILE A 92 10.80 -3.50 14.19
N ASN A 93 10.09 -4.57 14.52
CA ASN A 93 10.69 -5.89 14.75
C ASN A 93 10.65 -6.75 13.48
N ASP A 94 11.37 -7.87 13.47
CA ASP A 94 11.39 -8.83 12.37
C ASP A 94 10.32 -9.93 12.51
N ARG A 95 9.15 -9.61 13.09
CA ARG A 95 8.08 -10.59 13.31
C ARG A 95 6.85 -10.33 12.43
N TRP A 96 7.01 -10.54 11.13
CA TRP A 96 5.99 -10.25 10.13
C TRP A 96 5.93 -11.29 9.03
N GLN A 97 4.73 -11.82 8.79
CA GLN A 97 4.44 -12.54 7.55
C GLN A 97 3.66 -11.65 6.60
N ILE A 98 4.18 -11.48 5.38
CA ILE A 98 3.52 -10.74 4.30
C ILE A 98 3.17 -11.73 3.20
N VAL A 99 1.90 -11.79 2.81
CA VAL A 99 1.45 -12.56 1.64
C VAL A 99 0.96 -11.59 0.58
N ILE A 100 1.50 -11.69 -0.62
CA ILE A 100 1.21 -10.83 -1.76
C ILE A 100 0.52 -11.68 -2.82
N ALA A 101 -0.71 -11.34 -3.18
CA ALA A 101 -1.36 -11.85 -4.39
C ALA A 101 -1.25 -10.78 -5.47
N ASP A 102 -0.26 -10.95 -6.35
CA ASP A 102 0.05 -10.02 -7.43
C ASP A 102 -0.72 -10.42 -8.70
N ASN A 103 -1.75 -9.63 -9.04
CA ASN A 103 -2.58 -9.82 -10.22
C ASN A 103 -2.38 -8.71 -11.27
N ILE A 104 -1.58 -7.68 -10.95
CA ILE A 104 -1.27 -6.58 -11.86
C ILE A 104 0.05 -6.90 -12.59
N PRO A 105 0.05 -7.08 -13.92
CA PRO A 105 1.28 -7.43 -14.64
C PRO A 105 2.39 -6.39 -14.44
N LEU A 106 3.59 -6.83 -14.08
CA LEU A 106 4.75 -5.96 -13.93
C LEU A 106 5.09 -5.28 -15.26
N GLY A 107 5.47 -3.99 -15.20
CA GLY A 107 5.83 -3.21 -16.38
C GLY A 107 4.68 -2.85 -17.32
N SER A 108 3.43 -3.13 -16.95
CA SER A 108 2.24 -2.85 -17.79
C SER A 108 1.79 -1.39 -17.81
N GLY A 109 2.42 -0.52 -17.02
CA GLY A 109 1.94 0.85 -16.79
C GLY A 109 0.70 0.92 -15.88
N LEU A 110 0.28 -0.19 -15.27
CA LEU A 110 -0.91 -0.28 -14.39
C LEU A 110 -0.63 0.01 -12.90
N GLY A 111 0.44 0.76 -12.60
CA GLY A 111 0.71 1.21 -11.23
C GLY A 111 1.07 0.11 -10.23
N SER A 112 1.62 -1.04 -10.65
CA SER A 112 1.98 -2.15 -9.74
C SER A 112 2.92 -1.68 -8.60
N SER A 113 3.89 -0.81 -8.88
CA SER A 113 4.76 -0.18 -7.88
C SER A 113 3.95 0.60 -6.83
N ALA A 114 3.09 1.52 -7.27
CA ALA A 114 2.21 2.28 -6.41
C ALA A 114 1.36 1.39 -5.51
N THR A 115 0.85 0.25 -6.03
CA THR A 115 0.09 -0.69 -5.20
C THR A 115 0.92 -1.28 -4.07
N ALA A 116 2.18 -1.63 -4.34
CA ALA A 116 3.09 -2.22 -3.36
C ALA A 116 3.49 -1.20 -2.29
N HIS A 117 3.81 0.03 -2.70
CA HIS A 117 4.14 1.11 -1.78
C HIS A 117 2.95 1.47 -0.90
N LEU A 118 1.78 1.67 -1.50
CA LEU A 118 0.56 2.02 -0.79
C LEU A 118 0.14 0.93 0.21
N ALA A 119 0.26 -0.35 -0.15
CA ALA A 119 -0.02 -1.44 0.77
C ALA A 119 0.88 -1.41 2.01
N GLY A 120 2.18 -1.16 1.83
CA GLY A 120 3.13 -0.99 2.94
C GLY A 120 2.77 0.20 3.84
N VAL A 121 2.45 1.36 3.25
CA VAL A 121 2.10 2.56 4.03
C VAL A 121 0.79 2.37 4.79
N VAL A 122 -0.25 1.84 4.14
CA VAL A 122 -1.55 1.60 4.77
C VAL A 122 -1.44 0.56 5.88
N ALA A 123 -0.63 -0.48 5.70
CA ALA A 123 -0.34 -1.45 6.76
C ALA A 123 0.30 -0.76 7.96
N ALA A 124 1.38 0.00 7.75
CA ALA A 124 2.07 0.70 8.82
C ALA A 124 1.13 1.66 9.56
N ALA A 125 0.35 2.47 8.83
CA ALA A 125 -0.64 3.35 9.40
C ALA A 125 -1.64 2.59 10.29
N SER A 126 -2.17 1.47 9.81
CA SER A 126 -3.14 0.67 10.56
C SER A 126 -2.54 0.05 11.83
N PHE A 127 -1.30 -0.44 11.80
CA PHE A 127 -0.66 -1.03 12.99
C PHE A 127 -0.14 0.03 13.97
N CYS A 128 0.18 1.24 13.48
CA CYS A 128 0.57 2.38 14.32
C CYS A 128 -0.63 3.22 14.81
N GLY A 129 -1.86 2.92 14.39
CA GLY A 129 -3.05 3.66 14.79
C GLY A 129 -3.21 5.03 14.11
N ILE A 130 -2.54 5.26 12.99
CA ILE A 130 -2.66 6.47 12.18
C ILE A 130 -3.91 6.38 11.30
N SER A 131 -4.78 7.38 11.42
CA SER A 131 -6.02 7.47 10.64
C SER A 131 -6.13 8.75 9.80
N ASP A 132 -5.21 9.71 9.98
CA ASP A 132 -5.18 10.93 9.19
C ASP A 132 -4.79 10.64 7.74
N GLU A 133 -5.76 10.79 6.83
CA GLU A 133 -5.63 10.48 5.42
C GLU A 133 -4.51 11.30 4.74
N LYS A 134 -4.41 12.59 5.10
CA LYS A 134 -3.39 13.48 4.53
C LYS A 134 -1.97 13.02 4.88
N THR A 135 -1.75 12.61 6.12
CA THR A 135 -0.48 12.07 6.61
C THR A 135 -0.13 10.75 5.90
N ILE A 136 -1.11 9.86 5.73
CA ILE A 136 -0.93 8.58 5.03
C ILE A 136 -0.56 8.82 3.56
N LEU A 137 -1.33 9.66 2.85
CA LEU A 137 -1.07 10.01 1.46
C LEU A 137 0.28 10.72 1.29
N LYS A 138 0.64 11.61 2.22
CA LYS A 138 1.93 12.29 2.20
C LYS A 138 3.08 11.28 2.23
N VAL A 139 3.05 10.32 3.14
CA VAL A 139 4.10 9.29 3.21
C VAL A 139 4.08 8.38 1.98
N ALA A 140 2.91 8.02 1.46
CA ALA A 140 2.82 7.16 0.28
C ALA A 140 3.40 7.82 -0.98
N VAL A 141 3.11 9.11 -1.19
CA VAL A 141 3.68 9.84 -2.33
C VAL A 141 5.17 10.16 -2.09
N GLU A 142 5.64 10.33 -0.85
CA GLU A 142 7.07 10.47 -0.55
C GLU A 142 7.87 9.24 -1.02
N ILE A 143 7.30 8.03 -0.86
CA ILE A 143 7.92 6.77 -1.27
C ILE A 143 7.86 6.57 -2.79
N GLU A 144 6.71 6.80 -3.42
CA GLU A 144 6.56 6.65 -4.88
C GLU A 144 7.35 7.72 -5.64
N GLY A 145 7.40 8.93 -5.10
CA GLY A 145 8.07 10.09 -5.70
C GLY A 145 7.17 10.95 -6.59
N HIS A 146 5.98 10.46 -6.95
CA HIS A 146 4.96 11.16 -7.72
C HIS A 146 3.54 10.72 -7.28
N PRO A 147 2.52 11.58 -7.41
CA PRO A 147 1.20 11.33 -6.83
C PRO A 147 0.21 10.63 -7.78
N ASP A 148 0.45 10.70 -9.09
CA ASP A 148 -0.47 10.30 -10.16
C ASP A 148 -1.04 8.88 -10.02
N ASN A 149 -0.27 7.91 -9.53
CA ASN A 149 -0.72 6.54 -9.30
C ASN A 149 -1.19 6.34 -7.85
N VAL A 150 -0.43 6.81 -6.87
CA VAL A 150 -0.73 6.56 -5.44
C VAL A 150 -2.03 7.21 -4.98
N VAL A 151 -2.33 8.44 -5.45
CA VAL A 151 -3.54 9.17 -5.05
C VAL A 151 -4.81 8.49 -5.53
N PRO A 152 -5.00 8.20 -6.83
CA PRO A 152 -6.19 7.47 -7.27
C PRO A 152 -6.23 6.04 -6.77
N ALA A 153 -5.08 5.38 -6.53
CA ALA A 153 -5.07 4.08 -5.88
C ALA A 153 -5.65 4.15 -4.45
N TYR A 154 -5.39 5.25 -3.74
CA TYR A 154 -5.86 5.48 -2.38
C TYR A 154 -7.31 5.97 -2.26
N LEU A 155 -7.70 6.92 -3.11
CA LEU A 155 -8.99 7.61 -3.04
C LEU A 155 -10.05 6.98 -3.95
N GLY A 156 -9.63 6.22 -4.97
CA GLY A 156 -10.48 5.74 -6.05
C GLY A 156 -10.89 6.85 -7.02
N GLY A 157 -11.27 6.45 -8.23
CA GLY A 157 -11.71 7.38 -9.29
C GLY A 157 -10.55 8.04 -10.03
N LEU A 158 -10.83 9.19 -10.65
CA LEU A 158 -9.88 10.00 -11.42
C LEU A 158 -9.45 11.21 -10.60
N TRP A 159 -8.14 11.45 -10.51
CA TRP A 159 -7.56 12.55 -9.75
C TRP A 159 -6.50 13.30 -10.54
N ALA A 160 -6.45 14.62 -10.29
CA ALA A 160 -5.30 15.46 -10.60
C ALA A 160 -4.57 15.76 -9.28
N ALA A 161 -3.30 15.39 -9.19
CA ALA A 161 -2.51 15.60 -8.00
C ALA A 161 -1.11 16.10 -8.37
N TYR A 162 -0.54 16.99 -7.58
CA TYR A 162 0.80 17.53 -7.79
C TYR A 162 1.57 17.48 -6.48
N TRP A 163 2.86 17.18 -6.58
CA TRP A 163 3.79 17.16 -5.46
C TRP A 163 5.02 17.98 -5.82
N ASP A 164 5.32 19.00 -5.03
CA ASP A 164 6.61 19.68 -5.03
C ASP A 164 7.44 19.16 -3.84
N LYS A 165 8.70 18.79 -4.10
CA LYS A 165 9.63 18.29 -3.07
C LYS A 165 10.27 19.41 -2.24
N LYS A 166 9.93 20.68 -2.53
CA LYS A 166 10.42 21.86 -1.81
C LYS A 166 9.82 22.01 -0.42
#